data_AF-A0A969I4E7-F1
#
_entry.id   AF-A0A969I4E7-F1
#
_cell.length_a   1.000
_cell.length_b   1.000
_cell.length_c   1.000
_cell.angle_alpha   90.00
_cell.angle_beta   90.00
_cell.angle_gamma   90.00
#
_symmetry.space_group_name_H-M   'P 1'
#
loop_
_entity.id
_entity.type
_entity.pdbx_description
1 polymer ?
#
loop_
_entity_poly.entity_id
_entity_poly.type
_entity_poly.pdbx_seq_one_letter_code
_entity_poly.pdbx_strand_id
1 'polypeptide(L)'
;MQATCQVETLTSSVGLAAELTETCVQLLYEPVLVPDLPATVRSLQTISRAALLRQTAEIVSEAIRAGEVKPGDIAIIAPGLDAIGRYSLIEILTQRNIPVEPLNEQRSLIGSPLVRALLTLLALVFPGLGRLVGPEAVAEMLVVLSRREQSSDSDIDPARAGLLADYCYQFDTEHPRLLSGTSYPRWDRLGHLALDAYETIRRWVMTEQERSGQRAIALLDRAQEQFLGQGSQLPFAQLSALRGLLETAEHFWQVERRLQQHDTMARSPTAAVAQFIQLLRRGTITANAYPLRPLGLEAGQAVLLATIYQYRSLRRHHRWHFWLDVGSRLWEEGGAAALFAAPLFLHQRPGTAWRPEDESAANRDRLERVLRDLLTRVTERLYLCHSDLAVSGAEQAGPLLPLVYSAATVDSDQPTPNGD
;
A
#
# COMPACT_ATOMS: atom_id res chain seq x y z
N MET A 1 -23.17 -24.33 33.57
CA MET A 1 -23.06 -22.87 33.35
C MET A 1 -23.95 -22.52 32.16
N GLN A 2 -25.17 -22.06 32.41
CA GLN A 2 -26.05 -21.55 31.35
C GLN A 2 -25.49 -20.20 30.89
N ALA A 3 -25.04 -20.13 29.64
CA ALA A 3 -24.64 -18.88 29.04
C ALA A 3 -25.90 -18.04 28.80
N THR A 4 -26.11 -17.04 29.65
CA THR A 4 -27.10 -15.97 29.49
C THR A 4 -26.66 -15.06 28.34
N CYS A 5 -26.78 -15.52 27.10
CA CYS A 5 -26.66 -14.63 25.94
C CYS A 5 -28.00 -13.92 25.73
N GLN A 6 -28.02 -12.62 25.96
CA GLN A 6 -29.11 -11.76 25.53
C GLN A 6 -29.01 -11.62 24.01
N VAL A 7 -29.98 -12.20 23.29
CA VAL A 7 -30.10 -12.01 21.85
C VAL A 7 -30.87 -10.70 21.63
N GLU A 8 -30.14 -9.65 21.27
CA GLU A 8 -30.75 -8.39 20.84
C GLU A 8 -30.94 -8.42 19.31
N THR A 9 -32.19 -8.34 18.88
CA THR A 9 -32.52 -8.21 17.46
C THR A 9 -32.40 -6.75 17.05
N LEU A 10 -31.32 -6.41 16.35
CA LEU A 10 -31.12 -5.06 15.79
C LEU A 10 -32.08 -4.87 14.60
N THR A 11 -33.02 -3.94 14.71
CA THR A 11 -34.15 -3.78 13.78
C THR A 11 -33.94 -2.76 12.66
N SER A 12 -32.76 -2.15 12.52
CA SER A 12 -32.52 -1.18 11.44
C SER A 12 -31.58 -1.73 10.36
N SER A 13 -32.14 -2.08 9.21
CA SER A 13 -31.38 -2.12 7.96
C SER A 13 -31.08 -0.67 7.56
N VAL A 14 -29.84 -0.24 7.77
CA VAL A 14 -29.35 1.08 7.36
C VAL A 14 -28.77 0.97 5.94
N GLY A 15 -28.89 2.02 5.12
CA GLY A 15 -28.34 2.06 3.77
C GLY A 15 -29.15 1.28 2.73
N LEU A 16 -28.50 0.89 1.63
CA LEU A 16 -29.14 0.17 0.52
C LEU A 16 -29.42 -1.32 0.83
N ALA A 17 -28.99 -1.82 2.00
CA ALA A 17 -29.21 -3.20 2.40
C ALA A 17 -30.69 -3.60 2.46
N ALA A 18 -31.58 -2.69 2.88
CA ALA A 18 -33.01 -2.97 2.98
C ALA A 18 -33.63 -3.37 1.62
N GLU A 19 -33.15 -2.72 0.55
CA GLU A 19 -33.68 -2.85 -0.81
C GLU A 19 -32.95 -3.93 -1.60
N LEU A 20 -31.62 -4.03 -1.44
CA LEU A 20 -30.77 -4.81 -2.34
C LEU A 20 -30.37 -6.18 -1.81
N THR A 21 -30.39 -6.38 -0.49
CA THR A 21 -29.72 -7.56 0.09
C THR A 21 -30.31 -8.87 -0.41
N GLU A 22 -31.62 -9.05 -0.30
CA GLU A 22 -32.25 -10.32 -0.68
C GLU A 22 -32.10 -10.58 -2.19
N THR A 23 -32.26 -9.54 -3.02
CA THR A 23 -32.03 -9.62 -4.47
C THR A 23 -30.59 -10.02 -4.80
N CYS A 24 -29.61 -9.37 -4.19
CA CYS A 24 -28.19 -9.67 -4.42
C CYS A 24 -27.80 -11.06 -3.92
N VAL A 25 -28.34 -11.50 -2.79
CA VAL A 25 -28.07 -12.82 -2.23
C VAL A 25 -28.75 -13.91 -3.06
N GLN A 26 -30.00 -13.72 -3.48
CA GLN A 26 -30.69 -14.67 -4.34
C GLN A 26 -29.93 -14.89 -5.66
N LEU A 27 -29.40 -13.82 -6.26
CA LEU A 27 -28.57 -13.90 -7.47
C LEU A 27 -27.29 -14.72 -7.32
N LEU A 28 -26.75 -14.88 -6.10
CA LEU A 28 -25.62 -15.78 -5.83
C LEU A 28 -26.02 -17.27 -5.92
N TYR A 29 -27.26 -17.60 -5.56
CA TYR A 29 -27.75 -19.00 -5.56
C TYR A 29 -28.45 -19.36 -6.86
N GLU A 30 -29.16 -18.42 -7.47
CA GLU A 30 -30.01 -18.62 -8.65
C GLU A 30 -29.73 -17.54 -9.72
N PRO A 31 -28.59 -17.62 -10.44
CA PRO A 31 -28.19 -16.61 -11.42
C PRO A 31 -29.07 -16.57 -12.68
N VAL A 32 -30.07 -17.46 -12.79
CA VAL A 32 -30.96 -17.59 -13.95
C VAL A 32 -32.12 -16.58 -13.91
N LEU A 33 -32.53 -16.12 -12.73
CA LEU A 33 -33.47 -15.02 -12.59
C LEU A 33 -32.68 -13.73 -12.38
N VAL A 34 -32.65 -12.86 -13.38
CA VAL A 34 -31.97 -11.56 -13.30
C VAL A 34 -33.03 -10.47 -13.14
N PRO A 35 -33.50 -10.17 -11.91
CA PRO A 35 -34.40 -9.06 -11.70
C PRO A 35 -33.67 -7.73 -11.98
N ASP A 36 -34.40 -6.74 -12.51
CA ASP A 36 -33.85 -5.39 -12.68
C ASP A 36 -33.49 -4.79 -11.32
N LEU A 37 -32.27 -4.29 -11.19
CA LEU A 37 -31.85 -3.57 -9.99
C LEU A 37 -32.37 -2.12 -10.02
N PRO A 38 -32.61 -1.52 -8.84
CA PRO A 38 -33.06 -0.14 -8.76
C PRO A 38 -32.01 0.84 -9.31
N ALA A 39 -32.46 2.03 -9.70
CA ALA A 39 -31.60 3.08 -10.30
C ALA A 39 -30.47 3.60 -9.38
N THR A 40 -30.49 3.23 -8.09
CA THR A 40 -29.42 3.46 -7.11
C THR A 40 -28.19 2.59 -7.40
N VAL A 41 -28.36 1.47 -8.12
CA VAL A 41 -27.27 0.60 -8.59
C VAL A 41 -27.00 0.85 -10.06
N ARG A 42 -25.76 1.17 -10.41
CA ARG A 42 -25.32 1.42 -11.78
C ARG A 42 -24.16 0.53 -12.16
N SER A 43 -24.11 0.07 -13.40
CA SER A 43 -22.99 -0.71 -13.94
C SER A 43 -22.07 0.15 -14.80
N LEU A 44 -20.77 -0.02 -14.61
CA LEU A 44 -19.72 0.50 -15.48
C LEU A 44 -18.96 -0.69 -16.05
N GLN A 45 -19.11 -0.93 -17.36
CA GLN A 45 -18.44 -2.03 -18.06
C GLN A 45 -17.44 -1.52 -19.08
N THR A 46 -16.27 -2.15 -19.12
CA THR A 46 -15.21 -1.86 -20.10
C THR A 46 -14.54 -3.13 -20.58
N ILE A 47 -13.84 -3.07 -21.72
CA ILE A 47 -13.07 -4.22 -22.23
C ILE A 47 -11.83 -4.46 -21.37
N SER A 48 -11.10 -3.40 -21.03
CA SER A 48 -9.81 -3.50 -20.33
C SER A 48 -9.88 -2.87 -18.95
N ARG A 49 -9.21 -3.50 -17.98
CA ARG A 49 -9.10 -2.94 -16.63
C ARG A 49 -8.48 -1.54 -16.58
N ALA A 50 -7.55 -1.23 -17.47
CA ALA A 50 -6.99 0.13 -17.56
C ALA A 50 -8.05 1.18 -17.95
N ALA A 51 -8.97 0.84 -18.86
CA ALA A 51 -10.10 1.70 -19.19
C ALA A 51 -11.07 1.82 -18.01
N LEU A 52 -11.34 0.72 -17.29
CA LEU A 52 -12.18 0.73 -16.09
C LEU A 52 -11.69 1.74 -15.05
N LEU A 53 -10.39 1.71 -14.73
CA LEU A 53 -9.81 2.60 -13.73
C LEU A 53 -9.92 4.07 -14.17
N ARG A 54 -9.67 4.37 -15.44
CA ARG A 54 -9.81 5.73 -15.99
C ARG A 54 -11.25 6.23 -15.92
N GLN A 55 -12.21 5.43 -16.38
CA GLN A 55 -13.63 5.81 -16.37
C GLN A 55 -14.19 5.92 -14.95
N THR A 56 -13.79 5.02 -14.04
CA THR A 56 -14.16 5.12 -12.62
C THR A 56 -13.67 6.44 -12.04
N ALA A 57 -12.40 6.79 -12.28
CA ALA A 57 -11.85 8.06 -11.82
C ALA A 57 -12.55 9.26 -12.46
N GLU A 58 -12.92 9.19 -13.74
CA GLU A 58 -13.71 10.24 -14.42
C GLU A 58 -15.05 10.46 -13.74
N ILE A 59 -15.87 9.41 -13.58
CA ILE A 59 -17.19 9.49 -12.92
C ILE A 59 -17.08 10.09 -11.51
N VAL A 60 -16.09 9.64 -10.73
CA VAL A 60 -15.81 10.20 -9.40
C VAL A 60 -15.49 11.70 -9.50
N SER A 61 -14.66 12.09 -10.46
CA SER A 61 -14.23 13.48 -10.64
C SER A 61 -15.38 14.39 -11.07
N GLU A 62 -16.20 13.93 -12.01
CA GLU A 62 -17.36 14.65 -12.51
C GLU A 62 -18.41 14.85 -11.41
N ALA A 63 -18.71 13.80 -10.63
CA ALA A 63 -19.67 13.88 -9.54
C ALA A 63 -19.23 14.84 -8.42
N ILE A 64 -17.93 14.86 -8.10
CA ILE A 64 -17.37 15.83 -7.13
C ILE A 64 -17.46 17.25 -7.70
N ARG A 65 -17.09 17.45 -8.97
CA ARG A 65 -17.13 18.75 -9.65
C ARG A 65 -18.56 19.30 -9.78
N ALA A 66 -19.53 18.43 -10.03
CA ALA A 66 -20.95 18.77 -10.08
C ALA A 66 -21.57 19.03 -8.69
N GLY A 67 -20.85 18.72 -7.61
CA GLY A 67 -21.32 18.93 -6.24
C GLY A 67 -22.32 17.88 -5.74
N GLU A 68 -22.47 16.75 -6.45
CA GLU A 68 -23.42 15.69 -6.07
C GLU A 68 -22.97 14.96 -4.78
N VAL A 69 -21.65 14.82 -4.61
CA VAL A 69 -21.03 14.09 -3.51
C VAL A 69 -19.70 14.72 -3.12
N LYS A 70 -19.36 14.71 -1.83
CA LYS A 70 -18.06 15.18 -1.33
C LYS A 70 -17.03 14.06 -1.46
N PRO A 71 -15.72 14.36 -1.63
CA PRO A 71 -14.70 13.32 -1.74
C PRO A 71 -14.72 12.31 -0.57
N GLY A 72 -14.91 12.77 0.67
CA GLY A 72 -14.99 11.89 1.84
C GLY A 72 -16.26 11.07 1.97
N ASP A 73 -17.26 11.29 1.11
CA ASP A 73 -18.47 10.48 1.03
C ASP A 73 -18.37 9.38 -0.03
N ILE A 74 -17.18 9.16 -0.61
CA ILE A 74 -16.91 8.17 -1.65
C ILE A 74 -15.92 7.13 -1.16
N ALA A 75 -16.26 5.85 -1.34
CA ALA A 75 -15.34 4.73 -1.16
C ALA A 75 -15.20 3.90 -2.44
N ILE A 76 -13.95 3.72 -2.88
CA ILE A 76 -13.56 2.79 -3.94
C ILE A 76 -13.04 1.51 -3.28
N ILE A 77 -13.74 0.40 -3.50
CA ILE A 77 -13.51 -0.89 -2.84
C ILE A 77 -13.16 -1.93 -3.90
N ALA A 78 -12.03 -2.61 -3.74
CA ALA A 78 -11.60 -3.69 -4.64
C ALA A 78 -11.46 -5.03 -3.88
N PRO A 79 -11.76 -6.18 -4.52
CA PRO A 79 -11.50 -7.50 -3.94
C PRO A 79 -9.99 -7.81 -3.84
N GLY A 80 -9.21 -7.17 -4.70
CA GLY A 80 -7.76 -7.10 -4.66
C GLY A 80 -7.31 -5.93 -5.51
N LEU A 81 -6.40 -5.12 -5.00
CA LEU A 81 -5.81 -4.00 -5.74
C LEU A 81 -4.30 -4.20 -5.79
N ASP A 82 -3.81 -4.57 -6.97
CA ASP A 82 -2.39 -4.63 -7.27
C ASP A 82 -1.78 -3.23 -7.22
N ALA A 83 -0.45 -3.19 -7.22
CA ALA A 83 0.29 -1.94 -7.14
C ALA A 83 -0.08 -1.00 -8.30
N ILE A 84 -0.13 -1.51 -9.54
CA ILE A 84 -0.35 -0.69 -10.74
C ILE A 84 -1.75 -0.07 -10.69
N GLY A 85 -2.79 -0.88 -10.48
CA GLY A 85 -4.16 -0.37 -10.41
C GLY A 85 -4.36 0.69 -9.32
N ARG A 86 -3.70 0.51 -8.16
CA ARG A 86 -3.71 1.50 -7.08
C ARG A 86 -3.03 2.80 -7.50
N TYR A 87 -1.82 2.74 -8.03
CA TYR A 87 -1.08 3.92 -8.45
C TYR A 87 -1.84 4.70 -9.52
N SER A 88 -2.39 4.00 -10.53
CA SER A 88 -3.16 4.65 -11.58
C SER A 88 -4.35 5.43 -11.04
N LEU A 89 -5.15 4.87 -10.14
CA LEU A 89 -6.27 5.60 -9.54
C LEU A 89 -5.83 6.80 -8.71
N ILE A 90 -4.81 6.61 -7.87
CA ILE A 90 -4.27 7.71 -7.04
C ILE A 90 -3.74 8.82 -7.94
N GLU A 91 -2.98 8.49 -8.97
CA GLU A 91 -2.38 9.43 -9.89
C GLU A 91 -3.45 10.21 -10.66
N ILE A 92 -4.42 9.53 -11.27
CA ILE A 92 -5.48 10.16 -12.06
C ILE A 92 -6.31 11.14 -11.19
N LEU A 93 -6.69 10.72 -9.98
CA LEU A 93 -7.48 11.57 -9.07
C LEU A 93 -6.65 12.73 -8.51
N THR A 94 -5.38 12.50 -8.16
CA THR A 94 -4.48 13.54 -7.65
C THR A 94 -4.18 14.59 -8.72
N GLN A 95 -4.00 14.19 -9.98
CA GLN A 95 -3.85 15.12 -11.12
C GLN A 95 -5.08 16.04 -11.30
N ARG A 96 -6.25 15.60 -10.84
CA ARG A 96 -7.49 16.39 -10.85
C ARG A 96 -7.75 17.13 -9.53
N ASN A 97 -6.74 17.25 -8.67
CA ASN A 97 -6.81 17.87 -7.34
C ASN A 97 -7.84 17.20 -6.41
N ILE A 98 -8.13 15.91 -6.62
CA ILE A 98 -8.98 15.12 -5.73
C ILE A 98 -8.04 14.29 -4.82
N PRO A 99 -7.99 14.58 -3.53
CA PRO A 99 -7.16 13.82 -2.61
C PRO A 99 -7.71 12.40 -2.44
N VAL A 100 -6.81 11.42 -2.40
CA VAL A 100 -7.13 9.99 -2.21
C VAL A 100 -6.48 9.50 -0.92
N GLU A 101 -7.26 8.81 -0.10
CA GLU A 101 -6.80 8.14 1.12
C GLU A 101 -6.69 6.62 0.86
N PRO A 102 -5.52 6.08 0.48
CA PRO A 102 -5.32 4.64 0.40
C PRO A 102 -5.25 4.04 1.81
N LEU A 103 -6.18 3.14 2.14
CA LEU A 103 -6.27 2.55 3.46
C LEU A 103 -5.19 1.48 3.67
N ASN A 104 -4.43 1.64 4.75
CA ASN A 104 -3.42 0.71 5.27
C ASN A 104 -2.56 0.05 4.17
N GLU A 105 -1.71 0.85 3.51
CA GLU A 105 -0.70 0.33 2.60
C GLU A 105 0.33 -0.50 3.38
N GLN A 106 0.10 -1.82 3.50
CA GLN A 106 1.13 -2.76 3.94
C GLN A 106 2.16 -2.94 2.82
N ARG A 107 2.92 -1.89 2.53
CA ARG A 107 4.09 -2.00 1.66
C ARG A 107 5.25 -2.52 2.47
N SER A 108 5.95 -3.49 1.90
CA SER A 108 7.25 -3.86 2.46
C SER A 108 8.13 -2.62 2.52
N LEU A 109 8.68 -2.32 3.69
CA LEU A 109 9.58 -1.18 3.89
C LEU A 109 10.76 -1.24 2.93
N ILE A 110 11.26 -2.45 2.62
CA ILE A 110 12.35 -2.66 1.66
C ILE A 110 11.95 -2.29 0.23
N GLY A 111 10.65 -2.16 -0.08
CA GLY A 111 10.16 -1.69 -1.36
C GLY A 111 10.47 -0.21 -1.62
N SER A 112 10.67 0.58 -0.56
CA SER A 112 11.04 2.01 -0.67
C SER A 112 12.55 2.17 -0.92
N PRO A 113 12.97 2.84 -2.02
CA PRO A 113 14.38 3.15 -2.27
C PRO A 113 15.02 3.96 -1.14
N LEU A 114 14.23 4.84 -0.52
CA LEU A 114 14.67 5.68 0.59
C LEU A 114 14.99 4.86 1.84
N VAL A 115 14.16 3.87 2.16
CA VAL A 115 14.45 2.95 3.26
C VAL A 115 15.71 2.14 2.95
N ARG A 116 15.85 1.60 1.72
CA ARG A 116 17.05 0.85 1.34
C ARG A 116 18.32 1.68 1.48
N ALA A 117 18.30 2.93 1.01
CA ALA A 117 19.41 3.88 1.15
C ALA A 117 19.80 4.12 2.62
N LEU A 118 18.81 4.30 3.50
CA LEU A 118 19.05 4.48 4.95
C LEU A 118 19.61 3.20 5.61
N LEU A 119 19.17 2.02 5.18
CA LEU A 119 19.75 0.75 5.66
C LEU A 119 21.20 0.58 5.17
N THR A 120 21.51 1.03 3.95
CA THR A 120 22.90 1.08 3.44
C THR A 120 23.75 2.02 4.28
N LEU A 121 23.26 3.23 4.63
CA LEU A 121 23.97 4.15 5.53
C LEU A 121 24.26 3.53 6.89
N LEU A 122 23.29 2.85 7.51
CA LEU A 122 23.50 2.13 8.77
C LEU A 122 24.66 1.13 8.65
N ALA A 123 24.69 0.36 7.57
CA ALA A 123 25.72 -0.65 7.37
C ALA A 123 27.09 -0.08 6.94
N LEU A 124 27.13 1.15 6.40
CA LEU A 124 28.39 1.88 6.19
C LEU A 124 28.94 2.45 7.51
N VAL A 125 28.08 2.86 8.44
CA VAL A 125 28.51 3.56 9.65
C VAL A 125 28.78 2.61 10.82
N PHE A 126 27.97 1.57 11.01
CA PHE A 126 28.19 0.59 12.08
C PHE A 126 29.25 -0.44 11.67
N PRO A 127 30.24 -0.75 12.53
CA PRO A 127 31.30 -1.70 12.22
C PRO A 127 30.76 -3.12 12.04
N GLY A 128 31.48 -4.02 11.38
CA GLY A 128 31.11 -5.44 11.20
C GLY A 128 29.94 -5.69 10.24
N LEU A 129 29.39 -4.64 9.61
CA LEU A 129 28.22 -4.75 8.73
C LEU A 129 28.55 -4.76 7.23
N GLY A 130 29.84 -4.77 6.86
CA GLY A 130 30.25 -4.66 5.45
C GLY A 130 29.70 -5.76 4.53
N ARG A 131 29.47 -6.97 5.07
CA ARG A 131 28.82 -8.07 4.33
C ARG A 131 27.37 -7.78 3.93
N LEU A 132 26.73 -6.79 4.56
CA LEU A 132 25.37 -6.39 4.25
C LEU A 132 25.31 -5.32 3.13
N VAL A 133 26.45 -4.82 2.66
CA VAL A 133 26.50 -3.72 1.66
C VAL A 133 27.27 -4.16 0.42
N GLY A 134 26.55 -4.26 -0.70
CA GLY A 134 27.12 -4.42 -2.04
C GLY A 134 27.26 -3.08 -2.77
N PRO A 135 28.06 -3.04 -3.85
CA PRO A 135 28.24 -1.83 -4.67
C PRO A 135 26.92 -1.32 -5.26
N GLU A 136 25.99 -2.22 -5.62
CA GLU A 136 24.68 -1.83 -6.17
C GLU A 136 23.84 -1.05 -5.15
N ALA A 137 23.91 -1.46 -3.87
CA ALA A 137 23.21 -0.77 -2.78
C ALA A 137 23.83 0.60 -2.47
N VAL A 138 25.16 0.74 -2.65
CA VAL A 138 25.86 2.02 -2.56
C VAL A 138 25.45 2.93 -3.72
N ALA A 139 25.45 2.43 -4.95
CA ALA A 139 25.01 3.20 -6.12
C ALA A 139 23.57 3.70 -5.95
N GLU A 140 22.64 2.83 -5.56
CA GLU A 140 21.25 3.23 -5.28
C GLU A 140 21.17 4.31 -4.19
N MET A 141 21.89 4.12 -3.08
CA MET A 141 21.94 5.08 -1.99
C MET A 141 22.45 6.45 -2.47
N LEU A 142 23.49 6.50 -3.29
CA LEU A 142 24.03 7.75 -3.83
C LEU A 142 22.98 8.50 -4.66
N VAL A 143 22.25 7.82 -5.55
CA VAL A 143 21.16 8.41 -6.34
C VAL A 143 20.05 8.96 -5.44
N VAL A 144 19.65 8.18 -4.44
CA VAL A 144 18.50 8.51 -3.58
C VAL A 144 18.80 9.69 -2.64
N LEU A 145 20.01 9.73 -2.07
CA LEU A 145 20.41 10.76 -1.11
C LEU A 145 20.93 12.05 -1.77
N SER A 146 21.18 12.03 -3.08
CA SER A 146 21.60 13.21 -3.84
C SER A 146 20.42 13.94 -4.53
N ARG A 147 19.18 13.71 -4.12
CA ARG A 147 18.00 14.36 -4.72
C ARG A 147 17.89 15.82 -4.28
N ARG A 148 17.47 16.70 -5.22
CA ARG A 148 17.21 18.11 -4.95
C ARG A 148 15.76 18.38 -4.56
N GLU A 149 15.55 19.45 -3.81
CA GLU A 149 14.27 19.82 -3.21
C GLU A 149 13.12 20.08 -4.21
N GLN A 150 13.43 20.46 -5.46
CA GLN A 150 12.46 20.97 -6.43
C GLN A 150 12.42 20.21 -7.76
N SER A 151 13.24 19.16 -7.93
CA SER A 151 13.30 18.38 -9.16
C SER A 151 13.27 16.89 -8.86
N SER A 152 12.57 16.12 -9.69
CA SER A 152 12.66 14.65 -9.69
C SER A 152 14.07 14.14 -9.99
N ASP A 153 14.96 15.02 -10.46
CA ASP A 153 16.33 14.71 -10.82
C ASP A 153 17.27 14.70 -9.60
N SER A 154 18.15 13.69 -9.58
CA SER A 154 19.23 13.53 -8.63
C SER A 154 20.54 14.10 -9.18
N ASP A 155 21.36 14.69 -8.30
CA ASP A 155 22.67 15.23 -8.67
C ASP A 155 23.63 14.14 -9.17
N ILE A 156 23.44 12.93 -8.67
CA ILE A 156 24.09 11.72 -9.13
C ILE A 156 23.04 10.88 -9.87
N ASP A 157 23.21 10.75 -11.19
CA ASP A 157 22.40 9.83 -11.99
C ASP A 157 22.88 8.37 -11.80
N PRO A 158 22.05 7.36 -12.17
CA PRO A 158 22.40 5.96 -11.98
C PRO A 158 23.73 5.51 -12.64
N ALA A 159 24.10 6.09 -13.78
CA ALA A 159 25.34 5.71 -14.47
C ALA A 159 26.56 6.24 -13.71
N ARG A 160 26.53 7.50 -13.27
CA ARG A 160 27.58 8.07 -12.42
C ARG A 160 27.64 7.40 -11.04
N ALA A 161 26.50 7.05 -10.46
CA ALA A 161 26.44 6.32 -9.20
C ALA A 161 27.09 4.94 -9.29
N GLY A 162 26.88 4.23 -10.41
CA GLY A 162 27.56 2.97 -10.71
C GLY A 162 29.08 3.13 -10.77
N LEU A 163 29.58 4.13 -11.49
CA LEU A 163 31.02 4.43 -11.55
C LEU A 163 31.59 4.76 -10.15
N LEU A 164 30.89 5.56 -9.36
CA LEU A 164 31.30 5.88 -8.00
C LEU A 164 31.30 4.64 -7.10
N ALA A 165 30.33 3.74 -7.25
CA ALA A 165 30.31 2.48 -6.52
C ALA A 165 31.42 1.51 -6.97
N ASP A 166 31.78 1.47 -8.26
CA ASP A 166 32.82 0.55 -8.74
C ASP A 166 34.23 1.01 -8.37
N TYR A 167 34.48 2.32 -8.44
CA TYR A 167 35.83 2.88 -8.27
C TYR A 167 36.08 3.52 -6.90
N CYS A 168 35.02 3.98 -6.23
CA CYS A 168 35.15 4.74 -4.99
C CYS A 168 34.53 4.04 -3.77
N TYR A 169 33.92 2.86 -3.92
CA TYR A 169 33.56 2.02 -2.77
C TYR A 169 34.62 0.96 -2.52
N GLN A 170 35.11 0.89 -1.29
CA GLN A 170 36.02 -0.16 -0.84
C GLN A 170 35.28 -1.12 0.08
N PHE A 171 35.13 -2.37 -0.38
CA PHE A 171 34.60 -3.45 0.43
C PHE A 171 35.58 -3.82 1.55
N ASP A 172 35.06 -3.90 2.77
CA ASP A 172 35.74 -4.44 3.94
C ASP A 172 34.68 -5.06 4.86
N THR A 173 35.00 -6.16 5.54
CA THR A 173 34.02 -6.85 6.40
C THR A 173 33.66 -6.08 7.66
N GLU A 174 34.63 -5.34 8.22
CA GLU A 174 34.48 -4.61 9.47
C GLU A 174 34.15 -3.13 9.22
N HIS A 175 34.84 -2.49 8.27
CA HIS A 175 34.74 -1.06 8.04
C HIS A 175 34.67 -0.76 6.54
N PRO A 176 33.51 -0.96 5.88
CA PRO A 176 33.32 -0.54 4.50
C PRO A 176 33.52 0.98 4.36
N ARG A 177 34.15 1.43 3.28
CA ARG A 177 34.55 2.84 3.11
C ARG A 177 34.19 3.42 1.76
N LEU A 178 33.91 4.72 1.77
CA LEU A 178 33.80 5.56 0.59
C LEU A 178 35.10 6.35 0.39
N LEU A 179 35.84 6.02 -0.66
CA LEU A 179 37.06 6.70 -1.12
C LEU A 179 36.72 8.05 -1.74
N SER A 180 37.72 8.91 -1.96
CA SER A 180 37.44 10.19 -2.64
C SER A 180 36.90 9.97 -4.06
N GLY A 181 36.07 10.88 -4.56
CA GLY A 181 35.57 10.85 -5.93
C GLY A 181 36.70 10.94 -6.96
N THR A 182 37.87 11.45 -6.55
CA THR A 182 39.10 11.49 -7.35
C THR A 182 39.78 10.13 -7.51
N SER A 183 39.35 9.10 -6.76
CA SER A 183 39.81 7.71 -6.94
C SER A 183 39.34 7.11 -8.27
N TYR A 184 38.26 7.64 -8.85
CA TYR A 184 37.88 7.33 -10.22
C TYR A 184 38.82 8.05 -11.21
N PRO A 185 39.60 7.34 -12.06
CA PRO A 185 40.61 7.96 -12.91
C PRO A 185 40.08 9.00 -13.90
N ARG A 186 38.80 8.92 -14.25
CA ARG A 186 38.10 9.86 -15.14
C ARG A 186 37.07 10.70 -14.39
N TRP A 187 37.41 11.15 -13.18
CA TRP A 187 36.55 11.98 -12.34
C TRP A 187 36.07 13.25 -13.05
N ASP A 188 36.79 13.73 -14.07
CA ASP A 188 36.38 14.80 -15.00
C ASP A 188 35.01 14.53 -15.66
N ARG A 189 34.63 13.26 -15.84
CA ARG A 189 33.36 12.84 -16.46
C ARG A 189 32.18 12.80 -15.49
N LEU A 190 32.42 12.87 -14.19
CA LEU A 190 31.33 12.92 -13.19
C LEU A 190 30.60 14.27 -13.24
N GLY A 191 31.32 15.34 -13.57
CA GLY A 191 30.80 16.70 -13.49
C GLY A 191 30.78 17.22 -12.05
N HIS A 192 30.79 18.55 -11.92
CA HIS A 192 30.94 19.23 -10.64
C HIS A 192 29.83 18.88 -9.64
N LEU A 193 28.57 18.87 -10.09
CA LEU A 193 27.41 18.63 -9.23
C LEU A 193 27.43 17.22 -8.61
N ALA A 194 27.71 16.20 -9.41
CA ALA A 194 27.75 14.82 -8.93
C ALA A 194 28.93 14.60 -7.97
N LEU A 195 30.09 15.21 -8.27
CA LEU A 195 31.27 15.12 -7.42
C LEU A 195 31.04 15.78 -6.06
N ASP A 196 30.45 16.97 -6.02
CA ASP A 196 30.13 17.68 -4.77
C ASP A 196 29.11 16.92 -3.92
N ALA A 197 28.05 16.40 -4.55
CA ALA A 197 27.05 15.60 -3.88
C ALA A 197 27.66 14.34 -3.27
N TYR A 198 28.51 13.65 -4.03
CA TYR A 198 29.24 12.47 -3.55
C TYR A 198 30.15 12.80 -2.37
N GLU A 199 30.97 13.84 -2.48
CA GLU A 199 31.90 14.24 -1.41
C GLU A 199 31.14 14.71 -0.15
N THR A 200 29.94 15.28 -0.30
CA THR A 200 29.06 15.62 0.82
C THR A 200 28.58 14.36 1.56
N ILE A 201 28.06 13.37 0.83
CA ILE A 201 27.63 12.08 1.41
C ILE A 201 28.81 11.37 2.07
N ARG A 202 29.95 11.28 1.37
CA ARG A 202 31.18 10.66 1.88
C ARG A 202 31.63 11.30 3.19
N ARG A 203 31.73 12.63 3.24
CA ARG A 203 32.17 13.36 4.44
C ARG A 203 31.22 13.15 5.61
N TRP A 204 29.92 13.08 5.34
CA TRP A 204 28.91 12.79 6.36
C TRP A 204 29.10 11.38 6.93
N VAL A 205 29.27 10.36 6.07
CA VAL A 205 29.54 8.97 6.51
C VAL A 205 30.79 8.88 7.36
N MET A 206 31.90 9.51 6.94
CA MET A 206 33.14 9.54 7.72
C MET A 206 32.94 10.18 9.10
N THR A 207 32.23 11.31 9.16
CA THR A 207 31.93 12.01 10.41
C THR A 207 31.10 11.14 11.36
N GLU A 208 30.13 10.39 10.84
CA GLU A 208 29.29 9.51 11.66
C GLU A 208 30.03 8.21 12.06
N GLN A 209 31.01 7.73 11.29
CA GLN A 209 31.87 6.59 11.67
C GLN A 209 32.77 6.90 12.87
N GLU A 210 33.22 8.15 13.02
CA GLU A 210 34.07 8.59 14.14
C GLU A 210 33.29 8.73 15.46
N ARG A 211 31.96 8.75 15.41
CA ARG A 211 31.11 8.89 16.61
C ARG A 211 30.97 7.56 17.36
N SER A 212 31.49 7.52 18.59
CA SER A 212 31.35 6.37 19.47
C SER A 212 29.98 6.32 20.15
N GLY A 213 29.44 5.11 20.37
CA GLY A 213 28.25 4.86 21.18
C GLY A 213 26.91 5.32 20.59
N GLN A 214 26.85 5.62 19.30
CA GLN A 214 25.62 6.08 18.66
C GLN A 214 24.58 4.97 18.50
N ARG A 215 23.30 5.35 18.58
CA ARG A 215 22.15 4.46 18.37
C ARG A 215 21.68 4.56 16.92
N ALA A 216 21.20 3.45 16.36
CA ALA A 216 20.70 3.39 14.98
C ALA A 216 19.59 4.40 14.71
N ILE A 217 18.60 4.52 15.60
CA ILE A 217 17.49 5.49 15.46
C ILE A 217 18.04 6.93 15.35
N ALA A 218 18.96 7.31 16.23
CA ALA A 218 19.55 8.65 16.21
C ALA A 218 20.36 8.92 14.92
N LEU A 219 20.97 7.88 14.33
CA LEU A 219 21.62 8.00 13.02
C LEU A 219 20.59 8.18 11.90
N LEU A 220 19.47 7.46 11.95
CA LEU A 220 18.38 7.61 11.00
C LEU A 220 17.79 9.02 11.06
N ASP A 221 17.53 9.56 12.25
CA ASP A 221 17.01 10.92 12.42
C ASP A 221 17.96 11.96 11.82
N ARG A 222 19.27 11.88 12.10
CA ARG A 222 20.28 12.78 11.52
C ARG A 222 20.41 12.62 10.01
N ALA A 223 20.33 11.40 9.49
CA ALA A 223 20.35 11.17 8.05
C ALA A 223 19.12 11.80 7.37
N GLN A 224 17.95 11.71 8.01
CA GLN A 224 16.74 12.38 7.53
C GLN A 224 16.91 13.90 7.56
N GLU A 225 17.38 14.49 8.66
CA GLU A 225 17.64 15.93 8.73
C GLU A 225 18.62 16.41 7.66
N GLN A 226 19.72 15.68 7.47
CA GLN A 226 20.78 16.05 6.52
C GLN A 226 20.35 15.94 5.06
N PHE A 227 19.70 14.84 4.68
CA PHE A 227 19.45 14.52 3.27
C PHE A 227 18.00 14.75 2.85
N LEU A 228 17.07 14.94 3.79
CA LEU A 228 15.63 15.01 3.54
C LEU A 228 14.93 16.19 4.23
N GLY A 229 15.56 16.81 5.25
CA GLY A 229 14.96 17.83 6.11
C GLY A 229 14.97 19.26 5.56
N GLN A 230 15.68 19.51 4.46
CA GLN A 230 15.75 20.82 3.82
C GLN A 230 14.60 20.94 2.80
N GLY A 231 13.46 21.54 3.21
CA GLY A 231 12.40 22.03 2.31
C GLY A 231 11.63 21.02 1.43
N SER A 232 12.01 19.74 1.41
CA SER A 232 11.51 18.76 0.45
C SER A 232 10.08 18.30 0.80
N GLN A 233 9.10 18.63 -0.04
CA GLN A 233 7.79 18.00 -0.02
C GLN A 233 7.91 16.56 -0.53
N LEU A 234 8.34 15.65 0.35
CA LEU A 234 8.41 14.23 0.02
C LEU A 234 7.01 13.72 -0.32
N PRO A 235 6.85 12.92 -1.39
CA PRO A 235 5.58 12.26 -1.69
C PRO A 235 5.08 11.45 -0.49
N PHE A 236 3.76 11.38 -0.32
CA PHE A 236 3.13 10.67 0.80
C PHE A 236 3.67 9.25 1.01
N ALA A 237 3.89 8.50 -0.08
CA ALA A 237 4.45 7.15 -0.02
C ALA A 237 5.85 7.09 0.60
N GLN A 238 6.69 8.10 0.36
CA GLN A 238 8.04 8.18 0.94
C GLN A 238 7.98 8.57 2.42
N LEU A 239 7.12 9.54 2.79
CA LEU A 239 6.88 9.92 4.18
C LEU A 239 6.34 8.76 5.02
N SER A 240 5.37 8.02 4.47
CA SER A 240 4.79 6.83 5.10
C SER A 240 5.84 5.75 5.31
N ALA A 241 6.72 5.50 4.33
CA ALA A 241 7.80 4.54 4.46
C ALA A 241 8.86 4.94 5.51
N LEU A 242 9.25 6.23 5.58
CA LEU A 242 10.18 6.72 6.59
C LEU A 242 9.63 6.56 8.00
N ARG A 243 8.36 6.94 8.21
CA ARG A 243 7.74 6.80 9.51
C ARG A 243 7.56 5.33 9.88
N GLY A 244 7.11 4.50 8.93
CA GLY A 244 7.04 3.06 9.11
C GLY A 244 8.39 2.47 9.51
N LEU A 245 9.50 2.93 8.93
CA LEU A 245 10.86 2.53 9.33
C LEU A 245 11.17 2.95 10.78
N LEU A 246 10.89 4.19 11.17
CA LEU A 246 11.15 4.70 12.53
C LEU A 246 10.29 3.99 13.59
N GLU A 247 8.99 3.83 13.36
CA GLU A 247 8.09 3.10 14.27
C GLU A 247 8.54 1.64 14.41
N THR A 248 8.93 1.02 13.29
CA THR A 248 9.44 -0.35 13.28
C THR A 248 10.76 -0.47 14.04
N ALA A 249 11.66 0.51 13.87
CA ALA A 249 12.90 0.61 14.62
C ALA A 249 12.61 0.73 16.12
N GLU A 250 11.79 1.70 16.54
CA GLU A 250 11.43 1.89 17.95
C GLU A 250 10.91 0.60 18.59
N HIS A 251 9.95 -0.07 17.94
CA HIS A 251 9.44 -1.35 18.43
C HIS A 251 10.50 -2.44 18.49
N PHE A 252 11.36 -2.55 17.48
CA PHE A 252 12.46 -3.52 17.46
C PHE A 252 13.38 -3.32 18.67
N TRP A 253 13.84 -2.09 18.92
CA TRP A 253 14.73 -1.78 20.04
C TRP A 253 14.03 -1.87 21.41
N GLN A 254 12.72 -1.65 21.49
CA GLN A 254 11.93 -1.93 22.70
C GLN A 254 11.92 -3.43 23.03
N VAL A 255 11.66 -4.27 22.03
CA VAL A 255 11.66 -5.74 22.20
C VAL A 255 13.06 -6.23 22.54
N GLU A 256 14.07 -5.75 21.84
CA GLU A 256 15.46 -6.11 22.10
C GLU A 256 15.87 -5.78 23.54
N ARG A 257 15.51 -4.59 24.03
CA ARG A 257 15.82 -4.18 25.41
C ARG A 257 15.15 -5.09 26.45
N ARG A 258 13.92 -5.55 26.19
CA ARG A 258 13.22 -6.53 27.05
C ARG A 258 13.89 -7.91 26.99
N LEU A 259 14.32 -8.34 25.81
CA LEU A 259 15.03 -9.61 25.65
C LEU A 259 16.39 -9.60 26.38
N GLN A 260 17.14 -8.50 26.29
CA GLN A 260 18.41 -8.32 27.01
C GLN A 260 18.26 -8.34 28.54
N GLN A 261 17.08 -8.04 29.09
CA GLN A 261 16.82 -8.16 30.53
C GLN A 261 16.66 -9.62 30.98
N HIS A 262 16.29 -10.51 30.06
CA HIS A 262 15.98 -11.92 30.36
C HIS A 262 17.08 -12.88 29.84
N ASP A 263 17.89 -12.45 28.88
CA ASP A 263 18.97 -13.22 28.28
C ASP A 263 20.33 -12.85 28.92
N THR A 264 21.09 -13.85 29.37
CA THR A 264 22.39 -13.66 30.04
C THR A 264 23.51 -13.35 29.04
N MET A 265 23.29 -13.57 27.75
CA MET A 265 24.24 -13.22 26.70
C MET A 265 23.97 -11.80 26.16
N ALA A 266 24.75 -10.82 26.62
CA ALA A 266 24.70 -9.47 26.08
C ALA A 266 25.10 -9.46 24.59
N ARG A 267 24.13 -9.19 23.70
CA ARG A 267 24.41 -8.96 22.28
C ARG A 267 25.11 -7.62 22.09
N SER A 268 26.10 -7.58 21.21
CA SER A 268 26.71 -6.31 20.78
C SER A 268 25.66 -5.41 20.11
N PRO A 269 25.65 -4.08 20.38
CA PRO A 269 24.76 -3.14 19.70
C PRO A 269 24.82 -3.23 18.17
N THR A 270 25.99 -3.56 17.60
CA THR A 270 26.16 -3.80 16.17
C THR A 270 25.37 -5.02 15.68
N ALA A 271 25.36 -6.11 16.46
CA ALA A 271 24.63 -7.32 16.11
C ALA A 271 23.11 -7.07 16.07
N ALA A 272 22.62 -6.16 16.92
CA ALA A 272 21.26 -5.66 16.88
C ALA A 272 20.91 -5.01 15.54
N VAL A 273 21.78 -4.09 15.09
CA VAL A 273 21.61 -3.38 13.81
C VAL A 273 21.66 -4.37 12.65
N ALA A 274 22.61 -5.31 12.68
CA ALA A 274 22.69 -6.38 11.67
C ALA A 274 21.38 -7.17 11.59
N GLN A 275 20.84 -7.59 12.74
CA GLN A 275 19.60 -8.34 12.83
C GLN A 275 18.40 -7.53 12.35
N PHE A 276 18.31 -6.26 12.73
CA PHE A 276 17.28 -5.33 12.26
C PHE A 276 17.26 -5.23 10.73
N ILE A 277 18.43 -4.96 10.12
CA ILE A 277 18.57 -4.89 8.66
C ILE A 277 18.16 -6.20 8.00
N GLN A 278 18.59 -7.35 8.53
CA GLN A 278 18.27 -8.66 7.97
C GLN A 278 16.78 -8.99 8.07
N LEU A 279 16.14 -8.70 9.20
CA LEU A 279 14.72 -8.98 9.40
C LEU A 279 13.83 -8.12 8.49
N LEU A 280 14.21 -6.85 8.26
CA LEU A 280 13.55 -6.00 7.28
C LEU A 280 13.73 -6.51 5.85
N ARG A 281 14.96 -6.89 5.46
CA ARG A 281 15.24 -7.43 4.12
C ARG A 281 14.51 -8.75 3.84
N ARG A 282 14.33 -9.60 4.85
CA ARG A 282 13.57 -10.86 4.75
C ARG A 282 12.05 -10.65 4.80
N GLY A 283 11.57 -9.44 5.04
CA GLY A 283 10.15 -9.15 5.24
C GLY A 283 9.56 -9.78 6.51
N THR A 284 10.40 -10.23 7.45
CA THR A 284 9.96 -10.82 8.71
C THR A 284 9.37 -9.78 9.64
N ILE A 285 9.93 -8.56 9.61
CA ILE A 285 9.32 -7.40 10.26
C ILE A 285 8.61 -6.60 9.18
N THR A 286 7.30 -6.46 9.32
CA THR A 286 6.48 -5.58 8.49
C THR A 286 6.17 -4.31 9.27
N ALA A 287 6.25 -3.15 8.59
CA ALA A 287 5.65 -1.96 9.15
C ALA A 287 4.13 -2.15 9.10
N ASN A 288 3.50 -2.18 10.27
CA ASN A 288 2.08 -1.90 10.39
C ASN A 288 1.95 -0.44 10.83
N ALA A 289 2.47 0.47 10.00
CA ALA A 289 2.40 1.90 10.28
C ALA A 289 0.92 2.26 10.50
N TYR A 290 0.60 2.85 11.65
CA TYR A 290 -0.77 3.25 11.91
C TYR A 290 -1.22 4.19 10.77
N PRO A 291 -2.39 3.98 10.13
CA PRO A 291 -2.80 4.79 9.00
C PRO A 291 -2.86 6.26 9.44
N LEU A 292 -2.00 7.07 8.86
CA LEU A 292 -1.97 8.50 9.11
C LEU A 292 -2.76 9.20 8.03
N ARG A 293 -3.70 10.02 8.49
CA ARG A 293 -4.33 11.05 7.67
C ARG A 293 -3.20 11.91 7.09
N PRO A 294 -3.20 12.22 5.79
CA PRO A 294 -2.25 13.18 5.26
C PRO A 294 -2.39 14.50 6.05
N LEU A 295 -1.27 15.03 6.55
CA LEU A 295 -1.26 16.29 7.30
C LEU A 295 -1.90 17.39 6.43
N GLY A 296 -2.99 17.97 6.92
CA GLY A 296 -3.73 19.04 6.25
C GLY A 296 -5.09 18.64 5.65
N LEU A 297 -5.41 17.35 5.54
CA LEU A 297 -6.76 16.91 5.14
C LEU A 297 -7.64 16.74 6.38
N GLU A 298 -8.71 17.54 6.47
CA GLU A 298 -9.76 17.30 7.45
C GLU A 298 -10.40 15.93 7.18
N ALA A 299 -10.86 15.27 8.25
CA ALA A 299 -11.58 14.01 8.13
C ALA A 299 -12.80 14.22 7.21
N GLY A 300 -12.86 13.49 6.09
CA GLY A 300 -13.97 13.60 5.13
C GLY A 300 -13.68 14.44 3.89
N GLN A 301 -12.42 14.80 3.61
CA GLN A 301 -12.05 15.53 2.39
C GLN A 301 -11.39 14.69 1.29
N ALA A 302 -11.24 13.37 1.46
CA ALA A 302 -10.55 12.50 0.48
C ALA A 302 -11.34 11.25 0.10
N VAL A 303 -11.20 10.81 -1.15
CA VAL A 303 -11.79 9.56 -1.64
C VAL A 303 -11.07 8.38 -1.00
N LEU A 304 -11.81 7.50 -0.33
CA LEU A 304 -11.23 6.33 0.32
C LEU A 304 -10.94 5.23 -0.71
N LEU A 305 -9.73 4.69 -0.73
CA LEU A 305 -9.35 3.55 -1.57
C LEU A 305 -8.94 2.37 -0.68
N ALA A 306 -9.69 1.27 -0.74
CA ALA A 306 -9.50 0.14 0.17
C ALA A 306 -9.78 -1.22 -0.48
N THR A 307 -9.21 -2.27 0.08
CA THR A 307 -9.69 -3.65 -0.14
C THR A 307 -10.95 -3.92 0.69
N ILE A 308 -11.68 -4.97 0.35
CA ILE A 308 -12.86 -5.44 1.13
C ILE A 308 -12.52 -5.55 2.62
N TYR A 309 -11.44 -6.27 2.96
CA TYR A 309 -11.05 -6.48 4.36
C TYR A 309 -10.73 -5.17 5.08
N GLN A 310 -9.96 -4.28 4.45
CA GLN A 310 -9.57 -3.00 5.03
C GLN A 310 -10.81 -2.11 5.28
N TYR A 311 -11.71 -2.01 4.30
CA TYR A 311 -12.93 -1.20 4.42
C TYR A 311 -13.84 -1.69 5.56
N ARG A 312 -14.06 -3.00 5.63
CA ARG A 312 -14.86 -3.63 6.71
C ARG A 312 -14.22 -3.43 8.08
N SER A 313 -12.90 -3.48 8.16
CA SER A 313 -12.14 -3.23 9.40
C SER A 313 -12.22 -1.77 9.85
N LEU A 314 -12.34 -0.82 8.91
CA LEU A 314 -12.47 0.62 9.21
C LEU A 314 -13.83 0.98 9.81
N ARG A 315 -14.86 0.15 9.60
CA ARG A 315 -16.23 0.31 10.12
C ARG A 315 -16.91 1.65 9.77
N ARG A 316 -16.53 2.29 8.65
CA ARG A 316 -17.19 3.50 8.13
C ARG A 316 -18.40 3.16 7.24
N HIS A 317 -19.15 4.20 6.90
CA HIS A 317 -20.19 4.23 5.88
C HIS A 317 -19.91 5.42 4.95
N HIS A 318 -20.28 5.31 3.68
CA HIS A 318 -20.09 6.34 2.66
C HIS A 318 -21.38 6.46 1.84
N ARG A 319 -21.65 7.64 1.26
CA ARG A 319 -22.85 7.82 0.45
C ARG A 319 -22.76 7.00 -0.82
N TRP A 320 -21.57 6.99 -1.44
CA TRP A 320 -21.32 6.34 -2.72
C TRP A 320 -20.23 5.28 -2.60
N HIS A 321 -20.51 4.09 -3.13
CA HIS A 321 -19.53 3.02 -3.27
C HIS A 321 -19.23 2.77 -4.75
N PHE A 322 -17.95 2.53 -5.05
CA PHE A 322 -17.49 1.99 -6.32
C PHE A 322 -16.84 0.63 -6.04
N TRP A 323 -17.49 -0.45 -6.46
CA TRP A 323 -16.95 -1.80 -6.34
C TRP A 323 -16.18 -2.12 -7.62
N LEU A 324 -14.86 -2.23 -7.51
CA LEU A 324 -13.99 -2.56 -8.63
C LEU A 324 -13.93 -4.07 -8.88
N ASP A 325 -13.69 -4.44 -10.13
CA ASP A 325 -13.51 -5.82 -10.56
C ASP A 325 -14.64 -6.74 -10.04
N VAL A 326 -15.90 -6.30 -10.13
CA VAL A 326 -17.07 -7.05 -9.59
C VAL A 326 -17.13 -8.47 -10.17
N GLY A 327 -16.81 -8.63 -11.45
CA GLY A 327 -16.72 -9.94 -12.10
C GLY A 327 -15.53 -10.80 -11.67
N SER A 328 -14.69 -10.39 -10.70
CA SER A 328 -13.56 -11.18 -10.25
C SER A 328 -13.97 -12.25 -9.23
N ARG A 329 -13.38 -13.46 -9.35
CA ARG A 329 -13.50 -14.51 -8.33
C ARG A 329 -12.90 -14.12 -6.97
N LEU A 330 -12.05 -13.10 -6.93
CA LEU A 330 -11.45 -12.62 -5.68
C LEU A 330 -12.50 -12.11 -4.66
N TRP A 331 -13.69 -11.70 -5.11
CA TRP A 331 -14.82 -11.42 -4.22
C TRP A 331 -15.23 -12.67 -3.41
N GLU A 332 -15.28 -13.83 -4.06
CA GLU A 332 -15.65 -15.11 -3.46
C GLU A 332 -14.49 -15.86 -2.80
N GLU A 333 -13.25 -15.65 -3.23
CA GLU A 333 -12.07 -16.33 -2.67
C GLU A 333 -11.47 -15.55 -1.49
N GLY A 334 -11.79 -14.25 -1.35
CA GLY A 334 -11.38 -13.42 -0.22
C GLY A 334 -10.00 -12.80 -0.44
N GLY A 335 -9.45 -13.01 -1.63
CA GLY A 335 -8.18 -12.47 -2.09
C GLY A 335 -7.04 -12.75 -1.13
N ALA A 336 -6.15 -11.77 -0.99
CA ALA A 336 -4.98 -11.85 -0.12
C ALA A 336 -5.29 -11.90 1.39
N ALA A 337 -6.56 -11.74 1.80
CA ALA A 337 -6.97 -11.77 3.19
C ALA A 337 -7.32 -13.20 3.68
N ALA A 338 -7.45 -14.17 2.77
CA ALA A 338 -7.73 -15.55 3.14
C ALA A 338 -6.46 -16.25 3.65
N LEU A 339 -6.52 -16.77 4.87
CA LEU A 339 -5.44 -17.58 5.45
C LEU A 339 -5.50 -19.01 4.91
N PHE A 340 -4.38 -19.51 4.40
CA PHE A 340 -4.27 -20.87 3.89
C PHE A 340 -4.68 -21.89 4.96
N ALA A 341 -5.54 -22.84 4.58
CA ALA A 341 -6.02 -23.95 5.42
C ALA A 341 -6.67 -23.54 6.76
N ALA A 342 -7.02 -22.26 6.96
CA ALA A 342 -7.62 -21.78 8.21
C ALA A 342 -8.87 -22.54 8.67
N PRO A 343 -9.78 -22.99 7.77
CA PRO A 343 -10.94 -23.78 8.18
C PRO A 343 -10.62 -25.10 8.90
N LEU A 344 -9.42 -25.67 8.70
CA LEU A 344 -8.98 -26.91 9.36
C LEU A 344 -8.70 -26.72 10.86
N PHE A 345 -8.48 -25.48 11.31
CA PHE A 345 -8.11 -25.16 12.69
C PHE A 345 -9.27 -24.58 13.51
N LEU A 346 -10.49 -24.59 12.97
CA LEU A 346 -11.68 -24.10 13.67
C LEU A 346 -12.15 -25.11 14.72
N HIS A 347 -12.21 -24.67 15.99
CA HIS A 347 -12.63 -25.49 17.13
C HIS A 347 -14.00 -26.15 16.97
N GLN A 348 -14.91 -25.51 16.24
CA GLN A 348 -16.29 -25.98 16.04
C GLN A 348 -16.41 -27.04 14.94
N ARG A 349 -15.32 -27.42 14.29
CA ARG A 349 -15.35 -28.36 13.18
C ARG A 349 -14.98 -29.77 13.64
N PRO A 350 -15.82 -30.79 13.34
CA PRO A 350 -15.40 -32.17 13.55
C PRO A 350 -14.19 -32.49 12.66
N GLY A 351 -13.39 -33.49 13.04
CA GLY A 351 -12.16 -33.92 12.32
C GLY A 351 -12.41 -34.56 10.94
N THR A 352 -13.44 -34.12 10.22
CA THR A 352 -13.78 -34.56 8.87
C THR A 352 -12.86 -33.91 7.83
N ALA A 353 -12.56 -34.65 6.76
CA ALA A 353 -11.76 -34.14 5.65
C ALA A 353 -12.40 -32.90 5.00
N TRP A 354 -11.60 -31.88 4.70
CA TRP A 354 -12.02 -30.70 3.93
C TRP A 354 -12.14 -31.07 2.46
N ARG A 355 -13.35 -30.99 1.92
CA ARG A 355 -13.63 -31.27 0.52
C ARG A 355 -13.81 -29.97 -0.27
N PRO A 356 -13.60 -29.99 -1.61
CA PRO A 356 -13.86 -28.82 -2.45
C PRO A 356 -15.27 -28.24 -2.29
N GLU A 357 -16.28 -29.08 -2.04
CA GLU A 357 -17.66 -28.63 -1.84
C GLU A 357 -17.81 -27.81 -0.55
N ASP A 358 -17.10 -28.18 0.52
CA ASP A 358 -17.08 -27.42 1.77
C ASP A 358 -16.45 -26.04 1.56
N GLU A 359 -15.41 -25.97 0.74
CA GLU A 359 -14.72 -24.73 0.40
C GLU A 359 -15.62 -23.78 -0.39
N SER A 360 -16.31 -24.30 -1.41
CA SER A 360 -17.28 -23.53 -2.19
C SER A 360 -18.43 -23.02 -1.32
N ALA A 361 -18.97 -23.84 -0.41
CA ALA A 361 -20.00 -23.41 0.52
C ALA A 361 -19.50 -22.32 1.49
N ALA A 362 -18.33 -22.52 2.10
CA ALA A 362 -17.75 -21.55 3.02
C ALA A 362 -17.41 -20.21 2.35
N ASN A 363 -16.92 -20.25 1.11
CA ASN A 363 -16.64 -19.06 0.31
C ASN A 363 -17.92 -18.29 -0.04
N ARG A 364 -18.99 -19.01 -0.41
CA ARG A 364 -20.31 -18.42 -0.66
C ARG A 364 -20.91 -17.78 0.58
N ASP A 365 -20.92 -18.47 1.73
CA ASP A 365 -21.38 -17.94 3.02
C ASP A 365 -20.58 -16.70 3.44
N ARG A 366 -19.28 -16.66 3.11
CA ARG A 366 -18.45 -15.49 3.37
C ARG A 366 -18.81 -14.33 2.44
N LEU A 367 -19.02 -14.60 1.14
CA LEU A 367 -19.42 -13.60 0.16
C LEU A 367 -20.77 -12.97 0.53
N GLU A 368 -21.76 -13.79 0.92
CA GLU A 368 -23.05 -13.31 1.40
C GLU A 368 -22.88 -12.34 2.58
N ARG A 369 -22.08 -12.71 3.59
CA ARG A 369 -21.79 -11.83 4.73
C ARG A 369 -21.09 -10.54 4.32
N VAL A 370 -20.22 -10.59 3.31
CA VAL A 370 -19.55 -9.39 2.75
C VAL A 370 -20.56 -8.49 2.07
N LEU A 371 -21.44 -9.02 1.22
CA LEU A 371 -22.46 -8.22 0.53
C LEU A 371 -23.41 -7.55 1.53
N ARG A 372 -23.93 -8.32 2.49
CA ARG A 372 -24.80 -7.79 3.57
C ARG A 372 -24.11 -6.63 4.30
N ASP A 373 -22.85 -6.82 4.72
CA ASP A 373 -22.09 -5.77 5.43
C ASP A 373 -21.82 -4.54 4.55
N LEU A 374 -21.37 -4.71 3.30
CA LEU A 374 -21.07 -3.57 2.42
C LEU A 374 -22.33 -2.80 2.00
N LEU A 375 -23.45 -3.49 1.73
CA LEU A 375 -24.72 -2.87 1.38
C LEU A 375 -25.30 -2.04 2.52
N THR A 376 -25.06 -2.43 3.79
CA THR A 376 -25.47 -1.62 4.94
C THR A 376 -24.67 -0.31 5.09
N ARG A 377 -23.52 -0.22 4.42
CA ARG A 377 -22.56 0.88 4.56
C ARG A 377 -22.61 1.89 3.40
N VAL A 378 -23.44 1.63 2.39
CA VAL A 378 -23.73 2.55 1.29
C VAL A 378 -25.14 3.08 1.44
N THR A 379 -25.33 4.40 1.27
CA THR A 379 -26.65 5.01 1.50
C THR A 379 -27.35 5.51 0.25
N GLU A 380 -26.63 5.88 -0.80
CA GLU A 380 -27.24 6.53 -1.98
C GLU A 380 -26.98 5.82 -3.30
N ARG A 381 -25.70 5.55 -3.63
CA ARG A 381 -25.34 5.00 -4.94
C ARG A 381 -24.29 3.92 -4.85
N LEU A 382 -24.52 2.84 -5.59
CA LEU A 382 -23.58 1.74 -5.77
C LEU A 382 -23.22 1.64 -7.25
N TYR A 383 -21.92 1.80 -7.55
CA TYR A 383 -21.37 1.57 -8.88
C TYR A 383 -20.68 0.20 -8.91
N LEU A 384 -21.14 -0.66 -9.80
CA LEU A 384 -20.57 -1.96 -10.10
C LEU A 384 -19.62 -1.83 -11.28
N CYS A 385 -18.33 -1.73 -11.00
CA CYS A 385 -17.29 -1.52 -12.00
C CYS A 385 -16.70 -2.87 -12.42
N HIS A 386 -16.83 -3.21 -13.71
CA HIS A 386 -16.37 -4.47 -14.28
C HIS A 386 -15.56 -4.24 -15.56
N SER A 387 -14.47 -4.99 -15.70
CA SER A 387 -13.74 -5.11 -16.95
C SER A 387 -13.77 -6.55 -17.42
N ASP A 388 -14.03 -6.77 -18.72
CA ASP A 388 -14.08 -8.11 -19.29
C ASP A 388 -12.75 -8.84 -19.06
N LEU A 389 -11.62 -8.13 -19.22
CA LEU A 389 -10.28 -8.67 -19.03
C LEU A 389 -9.63 -8.19 -17.71
N ALA A 390 -9.15 -9.16 -16.92
CA ALA A 390 -8.32 -8.91 -15.74
C ALA A 390 -6.89 -8.46 -16.13
N VAL A 391 -6.04 -8.17 -15.12
CA VAL A 391 -4.62 -7.81 -15.33
C VAL A 391 -3.85 -8.89 -16.09
N SER A 392 -4.18 -10.16 -15.85
CA SER A 392 -3.58 -11.30 -16.55
C SER A 392 -4.07 -11.46 -17.99
N GLY A 393 -5.04 -10.67 -18.43
CA GLY A 393 -5.74 -10.86 -19.70
C GLY A 393 -6.78 -11.99 -19.67
N ALA A 394 -7.02 -12.61 -18.52
CA ALA A 394 -8.07 -13.61 -18.35
C ALA A 394 -9.45 -12.95 -18.22
N GLU A 395 -10.49 -13.62 -18.73
CA GLU A 395 -11.87 -13.18 -18.58
C GLU A 395 -12.33 -13.24 -17.13
N GLN A 396 -13.09 -12.22 -16.71
CA GLN A 396 -13.69 -12.12 -15.38
C GLN A 396 -15.09 -12.76 -15.37
N ALA A 397 -15.18 -14.01 -14.90
CA ALA A 397 -16.43 -14.77 -14.76
C ALA A 397 -16.69 -15.19 -13.30
N GLY A 398 -16.75 -14.21 -12.40
CA GLY A 398 -17.02 -14.36 -10.97
C GLY A 398 -18.53 -14.30 -10.62
N PRO A 399 -18.90 -14.66 -9.38
CA PRO A 399 -20.30 -14.85 -9.00
C PRO A 399 -21.13 -13.56 -8.93
N LEU A 400 -20.50 -12.39 -8.86
CA LEU A 400 -21.20 -11.10 -8.86
C LEU A 400 -21.45 -10.54 -10.26
N LEU A 401 -20.96 -11.20 -11.31
CA LEU A 401 -21.15 -10.75 -12.70
C LEU A 401 -22.62 -10.56 -13.09
N PRO A 402 -23.57 -11.43 -12.70
CA PRO A 402 -24.99 -11.21 -12.99
C PRO A 402 -25.53 -9.86 -12.48
N LEU A 403 -24.98 -9.34 -11.37
CA LEU A 403 -25.39 -8.03 -10.83
C LEU A 403 -25.05 -6.88 -11.78
N VAL A 404 -23.94 -7.00 -12.51
CA VAL A 404 -23.51 -6.00 -13.50
C VAL A 404 -24.53 -5.93 -14.63
N TYR A 405 -25.02 -7.09 -15.09
CA TYR A 405 -26.00 -7.17 -16.18
C TYR A 405 -27.41 -6.75 -15.76
N SER A 406 -27.77 -6.88 -14.50
CA SER A 406 -29.05 -6.40 -13.96
C SER A 406 -29.10 -4.90 -13.64
N ALA A 407 -27.94 -4.23 -13.58
CA ALA A 407 -27.85 -2.83 -13.20
C ALA A 407 -27.92 -1.90 -14.41
N ALA A 408 -28.52 -0.72 -14.23
CA ALA A 408 -28.58 0.30 -15.26
C ALA A 408 -27.16 0.76 -15.68
N THR A 409 -26.87 0.74 -16.98
CA THR A 409 -25.56 1.15 -17.51
C THR A 409 -25.33 2.64 -17.33
N VAL A 410 -24.12 3.02 -16.93
CA VAL A 410 -23.70 4.42 -16.96
C VAL A 410 -23.38 4.79 -18.41
N ASP A 411 -24.24 5.58 -19.05
CA ASP A 411 -23.95 6.15 -20.38
C ASP A 411 -22.77 7.12 -20.27
N SER A 412 -21.60 6.70 -20.75
CA SER A 412 -20.40 7.53 -20.85
C SER A 412 -20.23 8.20 -22.22
N ASP A 413 -21.29 8.21 -23.05
CA ASP A 413 -21.21 8.56 -24.48
C ASP A 413 -22.13 9.74 -24.87
N GLN A 414 -22.15 10.80 -24.06
CA GLN A 414 -22.61 12.12 -24.55
C GLN A 414 -21.40 12.95 -25.00
N PRO A 415 -21.18 13.15 -26.32
CA PRO A 415 -20.30 14.20 -26.79
C PRO A 415 -20.92 15.55 -26.38
N THR A 416 -20.11 16.41 -25.75
CA THR A 416 -20.43 17.81 -25.52
C THR A 416 -21.01 18.42 -26.80
N PRO A 417 -22.19 19.07 -26.79
CA PRO A 417 -22.62 19.82 -27.95
C PRO A 417 -21.59 20.95 -28.15
N ASN A 418 -20.90 20.92 -29.28
CA ASN A 418 -20.13 22.06 -29.75
C ASN A 418 -21.08 23.25 -29.79
N GLY A 419 -20.85 24.23 -28.91
CA GLY A 419 -21.49 25.53 -29.00
C GLY A 419 -20.91 26.26 -30.20
N ASP A 420 -21.79 26.62 -31.13
CA ASP A 420 -21.57 27.67 -32.13
C ASP A 420 -21.34 29.04 -31.46
#